data_AF-A0A817T884-F1
#
_entry.id   AF-A0A817T884-F1
#
_cell.length_a   1.000
_cell.length_b   1.000
_cell.length_c   1.000
_cell.angle_alpha   90.00
_cell.angle_beta   90.00
_cell.angle_gamma   90.00
#
_symmetry.space_group_name_H-M   'P 1'
#
loop_
_entity.id
_entity.type
_entity.pdbx_description
1 polymer ?
#
loop_
_entity_poly.entity_id
_entity_poly.type
_entity_poly.pdbx_seq_one_letter_code
_entity_poly.pdbx_strand_id
1 'polypeptide(L)'
;MNLDEFLCWFNSTGVITENVNVCYSDSCGFGLYSRRSFIEKNSLVLSIPENLFIKPSFENKDLTGFEHLIIYLLEEKSNPYVSFLRSIQPIPQWCVFPNDKYPRQLSDKMKQHLNKYNQSRIKIQQYNDDQFQWAYYIINTRCVHFPMDISSKDQDNNLCLIPYLG
;
A
#
# COMPACT_ATOMS: atom_id res chain seq x y z
N MET A 1 -13.74 2.02 -8.98
CA MET A 1 -14.17 2.88 -7.87
C MET A 1 -13.57 4.26 -8.02
N ASN A 2 -14.36 5.33 -7.97
CA ASN A 2 -13.85 6.71 -7.92
C ASN A 2 -13.61 7.16 -6.46
N LEU A 3 -13.09 8.38 -6.27
CA LEU A 3 -12.80 8.89 -4.93
C LEU A 3 -14.07 8.99 -4.06
N ASP A 4 -15.19 9.48 -4.62
CA ASP A 4 -16.43 9.69 -3.88
C ASP A 4 -17.02 8.37 -3.38
N GLU A 5 -16.99 7.33 -4.21
CA GLU A 5 -17.39 5.97 -3.85
C GLU A 5 -16.50 5.39 -2.75
N PHE A 6 -15.18 5.59 -2.84
CA PHE A 6 -14.23 5.17 -1.81
C PHE A 6 -14.51 5.89 -0.49
N LEU A 7 -14.70 7.21 -0.50
CA LEU A 7 -15.00 8.00 0.69
C LEU A 7 -16.34 7.63 1.32
N CYS A 8 -17.35 7.35 0.50
CA CYS A 8 -18.65 6.89 0.97
C CYS A 8 -18.51 5.55 1.71
N TRP A 9 -17.81 4.58 1.13
CA TRP A 9 -17.49 3.32 1.79
C TRP A 9 -16.68 3.56 3.06
N PHE A 10 -15.60 4.33 2.98
CA PHE A 10 -14.66 4.58 4.07
C PHE A 10 -15.37 5.19 5.29
N ASN A 11 -16.21 6.19 5.09
CA ASN A 11 -17.00 6.80 6.17
C ASN A 11 -18.07 5.84 6.73
N SER A 12 -18.57 4.89 5.93
CA SER A 12 -19.54 3.89 6.41
C SER A 12 -18.93 2.81 7.31
N THR A 13 -17.59 2.72 7.38
CA THR A 13 -16.87 1.66 8.10
C THR A 13 -16.45 2.03 9.53
N GLY A 14 -16.90 3.18 10.05
CA GLY A 14 -16.56 3.65 11.39
C GLY A 14 -15.24 4.41 11.47
N VAL A 15 -14.69 4.83 10.34
CA VAL A 15 -13.51 5.70 10.26
C VAL A 15 -13.90 7.11 10.70
N ILE A 16 -13.10 7.71 11.58
CA ILE A 16 -13.29 9.09 12.03
C ILE A 16 -12.49 10.03 11.13
N THR A 17 -13.18 10.74 10.24
CA THR A 17 -12.59 11.68 9.26
C THR A 17 -12.96 13.15 9.52
N GLU A 18 -13.60 13.47 10.65
CA GLU A 18 -14.17 14.80 10.93
C GLU A 18 -13.17 15.97 10.78
N ASN A 19 -11.89 15.71 11.06
CA ASN A 19 -10.84 16.72 11.07
C ASN A 19 -10.02 16.77 9.78
N VAL A 20 -10.30 15.87 8.82
CA VAL A 20 -9.52 15.74 7.59
C VAL A 20 -10.42 15.69 6.36
N ASN A 21 -9.87 16.14 5.26
CA ASN A 21 -10.41 15.94 3.93
C ASN A 21 -9.39 15.23 3.06
N VAL A 22 -9.91 14.52 2.08
CA VAL A 22 -9.09 14.03 0.98
C VAL A 22 -9.12 15.07 -0.11
N CYS A 23 -7.95 15.55 -0.51
CA CYS A 23 -7.82 16.40 -1.67
C CYS A 23 -6.75 15.84 -2.61
N TYR A 24 -6.84 16.19 -3.88
CA TYR A 24 -5.82 15.94 -4.88
C TYR A 24 -4.97 17.20 -5.08
N SER A 25 -3.66 17.02 -5.22
CA SER A 25 -2.71 18.05 -5.63
C SER A 25 -1.84 17.53 -6.77
N ASP A 26 -1.58 18.37 -7.76
CA ASP A 26 -0.72 18.03 -8.90
C ASP A 26 0.70 17.63 -8.48
N SER A 27 1.17 18.13 -7.32
CA SER A 27 2.53 17.88 -6.84
C SER A 27 2.72 16.57 -6.09
N CYS A 28 1.66 16.02 -5.47
CA CYS A 28 1.76 14.88 -4.57
C CYS A 28 0.61 13.85 -4.68
N GLY A 29 -0.33 14.04 -5.60
CA GLY A 29 -1.49 13.18 -5.77
C GLY A 29 -2.53 13.38 -4.66
N PHE A 30 -3.19 12.30 -4.24
CA PHE A 30 -4.16 12.37 -3.15
C PHE A 30 -3.47 12.42 -1.79
N GLY A 31 -3.96 13.29 -0.90
CA GLY A 31 -3.46 13.42 0.46
C GLY A 31 -4.55 13.82 1.46
N LEU A 32 -4.20 13.77 2.74
CA LEU A 32 -5.05 14.23 3.83
C LEU A 32 -4.75 15.69 4.17
N TYR A 33 -5.79 16.50 4.17
CA TYR A 33 -5.73 17.94 4.45
C TYR A 33 -6.55 18.24 5.69
N SER A 34 -5.98 19.00 6.61
CA SER A 34 -6.67 19.42 7.82
C SER A 34 -7.85 20.34 7.49
N ARG A 35 -9.04 20.04 8.03
CA ARG A 35 -10.21 20.93 7.94
C ARG A 35 -10.16 22.08 8.94
N ARG A 36 -9.28 21.99 9.94
CA ARG A 36 -9.11 22.96 11.03
C ARG A 36 -7.65 23.09 11.42
N SER A 37 -7.30 24.19 12.08
CA SER A 37 -5.99 24.34 12.71
C SER A 37 -5.88 23.43 13.93
N PHE A 38 -4.80 22.67 14.02
CA PHE A 38 -4.47 21.88 15.21
C PHE A 38 -3.52 22.69 16.10
N ILE A 39 -4.03 23.15 17.24
CA ILE A 39 -3.25 23.89 18.23
C ILE A 39 -2.63 22.93 19.26
N GLU A 40 -3.31 21.82 19.54
CA GLU A 40 -2.86 20.80 20.50
C GLU A 40 -2.06 19.68 19.83
N LYS A 41 -0.91 19.36 20.42
CA LYS A 41 0.07 18.38 19.91
C LYS A 41 -0.45 16.93 19.80
N ASN A 42 -1.52 16.59 20.53
CA ASN A 42 -2.07 15.23 20.63
C ASN A 42 -3.51 15.12 20.11
N SER A 43 -3.90 15.98 19.18
CA SER A 43 -5.23 15.93 18.58
C SER A 43 -5.41 14.64 17.78
N LEU A 44 -6.52 13.92 17.99
CA LEU A 44 -6.91 12.81 17.12
C LEU A 44 -7.29 13.36 15.73
N VAL A 45 -6.47 13.06 14.73
CA VAL A 45 -6.66 13.53 13.34
C VAL A 45 -7.49 12.54 12.52
N LEU A 46 -7.19 11.25 12.67
CA LEU A 46 -7.80 10.14 11.94
C LEU A 46 -7.81 8.91 12.84
N SER A 47 -8.91 8.17 12.85
CA SER A 47 -9.00 6.85 13.47
C SER A 47 -9.55 5.86 12.47
N ILE A 48 -8.85 4.74 12.29
CA ILE A 48 -9.21 3.69 11.34
C ILE A 48 -9.38 2.39 12.15
N PRO A 49 -10.58 1.79 12.14
CA PRO A 49 -10.81 0.50 12.75
C PRO A 49 -9.89 -0.59 12.20
N GLU A 50 -9.29 -1.39 13.09
CA GLU A 50 -8.32 -2.43 12.73
C GLU A 50 -8.91 -3.53 11.83
N ASN A 51 -10.21 -3.77 11.92
CA ASN A 51 -10.92 -4.72 11.05
C ASN A 51 -10.89 -4.33 9.56
N LEU A 52 -10.49 -3.10 9.23
CA LEU A 52 -10.28 -2.65 7.86
C LEU A 52 -8.87 -2.97 7.36
N PHE A 53 -7.94 -3.31 8.25
CA PHE A 53 -6.54 -3.52 7.87
C PHE A 53 -6.45 -4.81 7.05
N ILE A 54 -5.77 -4.73 5.92
CA ILE A 54 -5.43 -5.90 5.12
C ILE A 54 -4.13 -6.45 5.67
N LYS A 55 -4.20 -7.66 6.23
CA LYS A 55 -3.09 -8.35 6.87
C LYS A 55 -2.70 -9.58 6.03
N PRO A 56 -1.43 -10.00 6.07
CA PRO A 56 -0.99 -11.25 5.46
C PRO A 56 -1.82 -12.44 5.96
N SER A 57 -2.19 -13.33 5.04
CA SER A 57 -2.58 -14.71 5.40
C SER A 57 -1.31 -15.53 5.62
N PHE A 58 -1.31 -16.52 6.52
CA PHE A 58 -0.16 -17.40 6.73
C PHE A 58 -0.46 -18.86 6.35
N GLU A 59 -1.44 -19.05 5.46
CA GLU A 59 -1.81 -20.36 4.95
C GLU A 59 -0.64 -21.01 4.19
N ASN A 60 0.10 -20.23 3.39
CA ASN A 60 1.33 -20.67 2.73
C ASN A 60 2.57 -20.20 3.51
N LYS A 61 3.35 -21.16 4.04
CA LYS A 61 4.55 -20.88 4.85
C LYS A 61 5.79 -20.52 4.01
N ASP A 62 5.74 -20.72 2.70
CA ASP A 62 6.86 -20.43 1.78
C ASP A 62 6.90 -18.95 1.37
N LEU A 63 5.85 -18.21 1.70
CA LEU A 63 5.69 -16.79 1.41
C LEU A 63 5.93 -15.92 2.64
N THR A 64 6.59 -14.79 2.44
CA THR A 64 6.71 -13.74 3.46
C THR A 64 5.40 -12.97 3.58
N GLY A 65 5.19 -12.25 4.69
CA GLY A 65 4.00 -11.41 4.85
C GLY A 65 3.86 -10.36 3.74
N PHE A 66 4.98 -9.85 3.24
CA PHE A 66 5.04 -8.97 2.08
C PHE A 66 4.47 -9.64 0.81
N GLU A 67 4.87 -10.87 0.53
CA GLU A 67 4.41 -11.63 -0.64
C GLU A 67 2.93 -12.02 -0.54
N HIS A 68 2.46 -12.35 0.67
CA HIS A 68 1.03 -12.57 0.93
C HIS A 68 0.18 -11.34 0.65
N LEU A 69 0.65 -10.14 1.02
CA LEU A 69 -0.04 -8.91 0.70
C LEU A 69 -0.05 -8.62 -0.81
N ILE A 70 1.01 -8.98 -1.54
CA ILE A 70 1.02 -8.90 -3.01
C ILE A 70 -0.09 -9.78 -3.60
N ILE A 71 -0.17 -11.04 -3.16
CA ILE A 71 -1.18 -11.97 -3.64
C ILE A 71 -2.58 -11.44 -3.32
N TYR A 72 -2.81 -10.92 -2.11
CA TYR A 72 -4.10 -10.32 -1.75
C TYR A 72 -4.54 -9.23 -2.73
N LEU A 73 -3.64 -8.31 -3.11
CA LEU A 73 -3.97 -7.25 -4.07
C LEU A 73 -4.27 -7.77 -5.48
N LEU A 74 -3.70 -8.90 -5.86
CA LEU A 74 -3.88 -9.53 -7.17
C LEU A 74 -5.21 -10.30 -7.24
N GLU A 75 -5.61 -10.94 -6.14
CA GLU A 75 -6.78 -11.83 -6.05
C GLU A 75 -8.04 -11.09 -5.62
N GLU A 76 -7.96 -10.23 -4.60
CA GLU A 76 -9.14 -9.66 -3.93
C GLU A 76 -9.62 -8.36 -4.58
N LYS A 77 -10.19 -8.49 -5.78
CA LYS A 77 -10.66 -7.36 -6.60
C LYS A 77 -11.94 -6.70 -6.07
N SER A 78 -12.71 -7.39 -5.23
CA SER A 78 -13.95 -6.88 -4.62
C SER A 78 -13.71 -5.90 -3.47
N ASN A 79 -12.52 -5.91 -2.86
CA ASN A 79 -12.23 -5.01 -1.76
C ASN A 79 -12.26 -3.53 -2.25
N PRO A 80 -13.10 -2.66 -1.64
CA PRO A 80 -13.23 -1.25 -2.04
C PRO A 80 -11.91 -0.49 -2.07
N TYR A 81 -11.04 -0.71 -1.08
CA TYR A 81 -9.73 -0.07 -1.06
C TYR A 81 -8.85 -0.54 -2.21
N VAL A 82 -8.82 -1.85 -2.50
CA VAL A 82 -8.07 -2.39 -3.66
C VAL A 82 -8.60 -1.82 -4.98
N SER A 83 -9.92 -1.74 -5.13
CA SER A 83 -10.58 -1.12 -6.30
C SER A 83 -10.17 0.35 -6.49
N PHE A 84 -10.10 1.09 -5.39
CA PHE A 84 -9.63 2.48 -5.39
C PHE A 84 -8.14 2.59 -5.74
N LEU A 85 -7.26 1.76 -5.18
CA LEU A 85 -5.83 1.78 -5.52
C LEU A 85 -5.56 1.49 -7.00
N ARG A 86 -6.42 0.67 -7.63
CA ARG A 86 -6.35 0.40 -9.07
C ARG A 86 -6.81 1.59 -9.91
N SER A 87 -7.79 2.37 -9.47
CA SER A 87 -8.29 3.51 -10.24
C SER A 87 -7.33 4.69 -10.25
N ILE A 88 -6.53 4.87 -9.20
CA ILE A 88 -5.53 5.94 -9.11
C ILE A 88 -4.18 5.58 -9.74
N GLN A 89 -4.02 4.34 -10.23
CA GLN A 89 -2.83 3.82 -10.93
C GLN A 89 -1.50 4.44 -10.46
N PRO A 90 -1.08 4.20 -9.20
CA PRO A 90 0.07 4.86 -8.59
C PRO A 90 1.42 4.33 -9.12
N ILE A 91 1.45 3.78 -10.34
CA ILE A 91 2.66 3.28 -10.96
C ILE A 91 3.64 4.45 -11.10
N PRO A 92 4.86 4.34 -10.57
CA PRO A 92 5.82 5.41 -10.69
C PRO A 92 6.13 5.74 -12.14
N GLN A 93 6.29 7.03 -12.42
CA GLN A 93 6.69 7.49 -13.75
C GLN A 93 8.00 6.84 -14.24
N TRP A 94 8.91 6.44 -13.34
CA TRP A 94 10.15 5.74 -13.70
C TRP A 94 9.94 4.32 -14.25
N CYS A 95 8.79 3.69 -13.99
CA CYS A 95 8.42 2.42 -14.63
C CYS A 95 8.01 2.62 -16.10
N VAL A 96 7.51 3.81 -16.43
CA VAL A 96 7.05 4.18 -17.78
C VAL A 96 8.20 4.79 -18.60
N PHE A 97 9.10 5.52 -17.94
CA PHE A 97 10.29 6.09 -18.54
C PHE A 97 11.54 5.56 -17.84
N PRO A 98 12.05 4.37 -18.23
CA PRO A 98 13.40 3.99 -17.89
C PRO A 98 14.31 5.00 -18.59
N ASN A 99 14.70 6.05 -17.87
CA ASN A 99 15.67 7.01 -18.35
C ASN A 99 17.01 6.29 -18.51
N ASP A 100 17.76 6.63 -19.56
CA ASP A 100 19.07 6.01 -19.94
C ASP A 100 20.12 6.03 -18.82
N LYS A 101 19.82 6.68 -17.69
CA LYS A 101 20.63 6.82 -16.49
C LYS A 101 20.17 5.97 -15.31
N TYR A 102 19.16 5.10 -15.42
CA TYR A 102 18.71 4.29 -14.28
C TYR A 102 18.92 2.78 -14.45
N PRO A 103 19.86 2.18 -13.68
CA PRO A 103 21.18 2.78 -13.49
C PRO A 103 22.31 1.76 -13.59
N ARG A 104 23.39 2.18 -14.28
CA ARG A 104 24.72 1.54 -14.20
C ARG A 104 25.38 1.67 -12.82
N GLN A 105 24.72 2.32 -11.85
CA GLN A 105 25.15 2.48 -10.45
C GLN A 105 23.92 2.54 -9.52
N LEU A 106 23.28 1.40 -9.26
CA LEU A 106 22.28 1.30 -8.19
C LEU A 106 23.01 1.50 -6.84
N SER A 107 22.50 2.39 -5.98
CA SER A 107 22.90 2.42 -4.55
C SER A 107 22.53 1.08 -3.89
N ASP A 108 23.18 0.72 -2.78
CA ASP A 108 22.98 -0.59 -2.14
C ASP A 108 21.51 -0.85 -1.75
N LYS A 109 20.78 0.20 -1.32
CA LYS A 109 19.34 0.11 -1.02
C LYS A 109 18.53 -0.24 -2.27
N MET A 110 18.85 0.35 -3.41
CA MET A 110 18.18 0.07 -4.69
C MET A 110 18.49 -1.33 -5.21
N LYS A 111 19.71 -1.84 -5.01
CA LYS A 111 20.06 -3.24 -5.29
C LYS A 111 19.27 -4.21 -4.42
N GLN A 112 19.12 -3.91 -3.13
CA GLN A 112 18.31 -4.71 -2.21
C GLN A 112 16.83 -4.74 -2.65
N HIS A 113 16.27 -3.61 -3.07
CA HIS A 113 14.91 -3.58 -3.63
C HIS A 113 14.78 -4.41 -4.90
N LEU A 114 15.75 -4.35 -5.83
CA LEU A 114 15.74 -5.17 -7.04
C LEU A 114 15.84 -6.67 -6.73
N ASN A 115 16.68 -7.05 -5.77
CA ASN A 115 16.78 -8.44 -5.33
C ASN A 115 15.47 -8.95 -4.72
N LYS A 116 14.83 -8.16 -3.84
CA LYS A 116 13.53 -8.49 -3.24
C LYS A 116 12.44 -8.60 -4.30
N TYR A 117 12.44 -7.70 -5.29
CA TYR A 117 11.54 -7.76 -6.44
C TYR A 117 11.69 -9.06 -7.22
N ASN A 118 12.92 -9.39 -7.63
CA ASN A 118 13.19 -10.60 -8.40
C ASN A 118 12.84 -11.87 -7.62
N GLN A 119 13.16 -11.93 -6.33
CA GLN A 119 12.79 -13.06 -5.46
C GLN A 119 11.28 -13.24 -5.35
N SER A 120 10.55 -12.15 -5.12
CA SER A 120 9.08 -12.18 -5.05
C SER A 120 8.47 -12.57 -6.40
N ARG A 121 9.02 -12.05 -7.51
CA ARG A 121 8.57 -12.34 -8.89
C ARG A 121 8.73 -13.81 -9.25
N ILE A 122 9.81 -14.47 -8.79
CA ILE A 122 10.05 -15.89 -8.98
C ILE A 122 9.02 -16.75 -8.26
N LYS A 123 8.49 -16.31 -7.11
CA LYS A 123 7.47 -17.05 -6.36
C LYS A 123 6.06 -16.84 -6.91
N ILE A 124 5.81 -15.67 -7.49
CA ILE A 124 4.47 -15.24 -7.94
C ILE A 124 4.47 -15.19 -9.48
N GLN A 125 4.70 -16.34 -10.12
CA GLN A 125 4.89 -16.42 -11.58
C GLN A 125 3.62 -16.40 -12.42
N GLN A 126 2.49 -16.75 -11.81
CA GLN A 126 1.21 -16.94 -12.47
C GLN A 126 0.54 -15.63 -12.92
N TYR A 127 1.00 -14.48 -12.45
CA TYR A 127 0.47 -13.16 -12.80
C TYR A 127 1.34 -12.48 -13.87
N ASN A 128 0.70 -11.66 -14.71
CA ASN A 128 1.43 -10.89 -15.71
C ASN A 128 2.28 -9.79 -15.05
N ASP A 129 3.29 -9.31 -15.78
CA ASP A 129 4.29 -8.38 -15.24
C ASP A 129 3.65 -7.06 -14.78
N ASP A 130 2.72 -6.50 -15.55
CA ASP A 130 2.05 -5.24 -15.20
C ASP A 130 1.28 -5.35 -13.87
N GLN A 131 0.54 -6.44 -13.66
CA GLN A 131 -0.21 -6.67 -12.44
C GLN A 131 0.71 -6.89 -11.25
N PHE A 132 1.75 -7.71 -11.42
CA PHE A 132 2.73 -7.98 -10.38
C PHE A 132 3.47 -6.71 -9.99
N GLN A 133 3.96 -5.94 -10.96
CA GLN A 133 4.68 -4.70 -10.74
C GLN A 133 3.82 -3.67 -10.01
N TRP A 134 2.55 -3.53 -10.40
CA TRP A 134 1.59 -2.70 -9.67
C TRP A 134 1.47 -3.17 -8.22
N ALA A 135 1.16 -4.45 -7.96
CA ALA A 135 0.92 -4.96 -6.62
C ALA A 135 2.17 -4.86 -5.72
N TYR A 136 3.34 -5.24 -6.24
CA TYR A 136 4.62 -5.11 -5.55
C TYR A 136 4.86 -3.65 -5.12
N TYR A 137 4.62 -2.71 -6.04
CA TYR A 137 4.84 -1.29 -5.76
C TYR A 137 3.87 -0.75 -4.70
N ILE A 138 2.60 -1.15 -4.76
CA ILE A 138 1.62 -0.81 -3.73
C ILE A 138 2.13 -1.25 -2.36
N ILE A 139 2.52 -2.51 -2.20
CA ILE A 139 2.99 -3.01 -0.91
C ILE A 139 4.24 -2.25 -0.48
N ASN A 140 5.22 -2.11 -1.37
CA ASN A 140 6.49 -1.46 -1.06
C ASN A 140 6.35 0.01 -0.63
N THR A 141 5.29 0.71 -1.03
CA THR A 141 5.09 2.13 -0.70
C THR A 141 4.04 2.39 0.37
N ARG A 142 3.11 1.46 0.60
CA ARG A 142 1.94 1.68 1.47
C ARG A 142 1.83 0.73 2.63
N CYS A 143 2.61 -0.36 2.67
CA CYS A 143 2.60 -1.23 3.84
C CYS A 143 3.24 -0.52 5.04
N VAL A 144 2.69 -0.77 6.22
CA VAL A 144 3.22 -0.29 7.49
C VAL A 144 3.47 -1.48 8.41
N HIS A 145 4.42 -1.34 9.33
CA HIS A 145 4.57 -2.32 10.39
C HIS A 145 3.42 -2.20 11.38
N PHE A 146 2.75 -3.32 11.64
CA PHE A 146 1.68 -3.46 12.61
C PHE A 146 1.96 -4.69 13.47
N PRO A 147 2.03 -4.55 14.80
CA PRO A 147 2.34 -5.66 15.69
C PRO A 147 1.14 -6.61 15.74
N MET A 148 1.24 -7.73 15.02
CA MET A 148 0.18 -8.76 14.98
C MET A 148 0.40 -9.87 16.01
N ASP A 149 1.32 -9.67 16.97
CA ASP A 149 1.77 -10.67 17.95
C ASP A 149 2.26 -11.99 17.32
N ILE A 150 2.72 -11.94 16.07
CA ILE A 150 3.26 -13.10 15.37
C ILE A 150 4.73 -13.25 15.73
N SER A 151 5.09 -14.38 16.34
CA SER A 151 6.48 -14.75 16.59
C SER A 151 7.19 -15.15 15.29
N SER A 152 7.59 -14.16 14.49
CA SER A 152 8.37 -14.36 13.28
C SER A 152 9.74 -13.70 13.38
N LYS A 153 10.76 -14.36 12.82
CA LYS A 153 12.07 -13.74 12.59
C LYS A 153 12.07 -12.82 11.37
N ASP A 154 11.05 -12.94 10.52
CA ASP A 154 10.87 -12.09 9.35
C ASP A 154 10.00 -10.88 9.73
N GLN A 155 10.60 -9.69 9.62
CA GLN A 155 9.93 -8.42 9.91
C GLN A 155 8.74 -8.19 8.96
N ASP A 156 8.81 -8.72 7.73
CA ASP A 156 7.75 -8.56 6.73
C ASP A 156 6.45 -9.28 7.14
N ASN A 157 6.51 -10.22 8.10
CA ASN A 157 5.32 -10.88 8.62
C ASN A 157 4.49 -10.00 9.55
N ASN A 158 5.01 -8.85 9.98
CA ASN A 158 4.28 -7.86 10.76
C ASN A 158 3.94 -6.63 9.91
N LEU A 159 3.71 -6.81 8.61
CA LEU A 159 3.22 -5.75 7.72
C LEU A 159 1.71 -5.82 7.59
N CYS A 160 1.07 -4.67 7.37
CA CYS A 160 -0.31 -4.59 6.89
C CYS A 160 -0.47 -3.42 5.93
N LEU A 161 -1.54 -3.45 5.13
CA LEU A 161 -2.05 -2.25 4.48
C LEU A 161 -3.20 -1.72 5.33
N ILE A 162 -3.11 -0.44 5.69
CA ILE A 162 -4.23 0.26 6.29
C ILE A 162 -4.95 0.99 5.16
N PRO A 163 -6.27 0.82 4.99
CA PRO A 163 -7.04 1.61 4.03
C PRO A 163 -6.98 3.08 4.43
N TYR A 164 -6.17 3.85 3.72
CA TYR A 164 -6.17 5.31 3.74
C TYR A 164 -5.39 5.80 2.52
N LEU A 165 -5.25 7.10 2.41
CA LEU A 165 -4.49 7.73 1.33
C LEU A 165 -3.08 8.00 1.81
N GLY A 166 -2.16 7.14 1.39
CA GLY A 166 -0.71 7.27 1.52
C GLY A 166 -0.04 6.85 0.23
#